data_AF-A0A4S0JXQ1-F1
#
_entry.id   AF-A0A4S0JXQ1-F1
#
_cell.length_a   1.000
_cell.length_b   1.000
_cell.length_c   1.000
_cell.angle_alpha   90.00
_cell.angle_beta   90.00
_cell.angle_gamma   90.00
#
_symmetry.space_group_name_H-M   'P 1'
#
loop_
_entity.id
_entity.type
_entity.pdbx_description
1 polymer ?
#
loop_
_entity_poly.entity_id
_entity_poly.type
_entity_poly.pdbx_seq_one_letter_code
_entity_poly.pdbx_strand_id
1 'polypeptide(L)'
;RKARVFKHATREADEFENRFWSGADLGKLYSAATDRSRSVTGLEAIFEAGFREYTRLRDKRRLDGRAQLEGAQRAMRTTYTREVDQLERNLELLANIGSTAPYVGLVGTVFGILVTMHDMISSGAQAGIAAVAPGISEAL
;
A
#
# COMPACT_ATOMS: atom_id res chain seq x y z
N ARG A 1 -1.29 9.16 -6.48
CA ARG A 1 -0.68 9.30 -5.11
C ARG A 1 0.09 8.05 -4.69
N LYS A 2 -0.50 6.84 -4.66
CA LYS A 2 0.17 5.60 -4.25
C LYS A 2 1.39 5.20 -5.09
N ALA A 3 1.31 5.30 -6.42
CA ALA A 3 2.46 5.03 -7.30
C ALA A 3 3.71 5.89 -6.96
N ARG A 4 3.51 7.15 -6.53
CA ARG A 4 4.62 8.00 -6.08
C ARG A 4 5.24 7.52 -4.77
N VAL A 5 4.42 6.99 -3.85
CA VAL A 5 4.89 6.43 -2.57
C VAL A 5 5.72 5.17 -2.83
N PHE A 6 5.24 4.24 -3.66
CA PHE A 6 6.01 3.05 -4.03
C PHE A 6 7.31 3.41 -4.75
N LYS A 7 7.26 4.33 -5.72
CA LYS A 7 8.47 4.79 -6.41
C LYS A 7 9.50 5.41 -5.45
N HIS A 8 9.03 6.17 -4.46
CA HIS A 8 9.90 6.72 -3.42
C HIS A 8 10.51 5.63 -2.55
N ALA A 9 9.69 4.70 -2.05
CA ALA A 9 10.13 3.60 -1.20
C ALA A 9 11.13 2.67 -1.90
N THR A 10 10.91 2.36 -3.19
CA THR A 10 11.86 1.60 -4.01
C THR A 10 13.18 2.33 -4.13
N ARG A 11 13.15 3.64 -4.43
CA ARG A 11 14.38 4.42 -4.54
C ARG A 11 15.17 4.47 -3.23
N GLU A 12 14.51 4.69 -2.09
CA GLU A 12 15.17 4.69 -0.79
C GLU A 12 15.75 3.31 -0.44
N ALA A 13 15.03 2.25 -0.79
CA ALA A 13 15.51 0.87 -0.63
C ALA A 13 16.78 0.62 -1.46
N ASP A 14 16.78 1.01 -2.75
CA ASP A 14 17.94 0.87 -3.63
C ASP A 14 19.14 1.68 -3.13
N GLU A 15 18.91 2.93 -2.66
CA GLU A 15 19.97 3.79 -2.11
C GLU A 15 20.58 3.17 -0.83
N PHE A 16 19.75 2.61 0.05
CA PHE A 16 20.22 1.92 1.25
C PHE A 16 20.97 0.63 0.90
N GLU A 17 20.43 -0.19 0.00
CA GLU A 17 21.03 -1.46 -0.42
C GLU A 17 22.42 -1.24 -1.03
N ASN A 18 22.57 -0.25 -1.91
CA ASN A 18 23.87 0.11 -2.47
C ASN A 18 24.88 0.51 -1.38
N ARG A 19 24.45 1.29 -0.38
CA ARG A 19 25.30 1.64 0.77
C ARG A 19 25.65 0.42 1.61
N PHE A 20 24.70 -0.48 1.86
CA PHE A 20 24.91 -1.71 2.62
C PHE A 20 25.94 -2.63 1.95
N TRP A 21 25.83 -2.84 0.63
CA TRP A 21 26.75 -3.70 -0.12
C TRP A 21 28.06 -3.04 -0.55
N SER A 22 28.19 -1.71 -0.41
CA SER A 22 29.43 -0.99 -0.73
C SER A 22 30.65 -1.34 0.15
N GLY A 23 30.47 -2.22 1.15
CA GLY A 23 31.51 -2.55 2.14
C GLY A 23 31.61 -1.54 3.28
N ALA A 24 30.60 -0.68 3.45
CA ALA A 24 30.53 0.25 4.57
C ALA A 24 30.43 -0.50 5.91
N ASP A 25 31.08 0.06 6.94
CA ASP A 25 31.02 -0.47 8.30
C ASP A 25 29.57 -0.46 8.83
N LEU A 26 29.09 -1.62 9.26
CA LEU A 26 27.70 -1.79 9.75
C LEU A 26 27.40 -0.94 10.98
N GLY A 27 28.40 -0.68 11.83
CA GLY A 27 28.27 0.22 12.97
C GLY A 27 28.06 1.66 12.52
N LYS A 28 28.79 2.13 11.50
CA LYS A 28 28.57 3.45 10.89
C LYS A 28 27.19 3.56 10.23
N LEU A 29 26.74 2.52 9.54
CA LEU A 29 25.38 2.46 8.98
C LEU A 29 24.32 2.55 10.07
N TYR A 30 24.52 1.84 11.18
CA TYR A 30 23.61 1.89 12.33
C TYR A 30 23.58 3.27 12.99
N SER A 31 24.73 3.91 13.19
CA SER A 31 24.79 5.28 13.74
C SER A 31 24.07 6.29 12.85
N ALA A 32 24.20 6.16 11.52
CA ALA A 32 23.45 7.00 10.59
C ALA A 32 21.93 6.75 10.66
N ALA A 33 21.52 5.49 10.86
CA ALA A 33 20.12 5.10 11.01
C ALA A 33 19.53 5.48 12.38
N THR A 34 20.33 5.73 13.42
CA THR A 34 19.82 6.15 14.74
C THR A 34 19.82 7.68 14.93
N ASP A 35 20.20 8.43 13.89
CA ASP A 35 20.12 9.89 13.91
C ASP A 35 18.66 10.36 14.01
N ARG A 36 18.33 11.00 15.13
CA ARG A 36 16.97 11.44 15.48
C ARG A 36 16.38 12.46 14.51
N SER A 37 17.20 13.06 13.66
CA SER A 37 16.73 14.03 12.66
C SER A 37 16.06 13.38 11.45
N ARG A 38 16.11 12.06 11.27
CA ARG A 38 15.52 11.35 10.12
C ARG A 38 14.46 10.34 10.53
N SER A 39 13.38 10.29 9.76
CA SER A 39 12.43 9.17 9.82
C SER A 39 13.05 7.97 9.11
N VAL A 40 13.35 6.93 9.86
CA VAL A 40 13.89 5.68 9.33
C VAL A 40 12.73 4.81 8.87
N THR A 41 12.71 4.42 7.60
CA THR A 41 11.64 3.61 7.00
C THR A 41 12.20 2.55 6.05
N GLY A 42 11.36 1.61 5.63
CA GLY A 42 11.72 0.58 4.65
C GLY A 42 12.89 -0.29 5.09
N LEU A 43 13.83 -0.55 4.19
CA LEU A 43 14.99 -1.42 4.44
C LEU A 43 15.90 -0.90 5.56
N GLU A 44 16.06 0.43 5.69
CA GLU A 44 16.89 1.02 6.74
C GLU A 44 16.30 0.74 8.13
N ALA A 45 14.97 0.79 8.27
CA ALA A 45 14.28 0.48 9.52
C ALA A 45 14.42 -1.00 9.91
N ILE A 46 14.33 -1.90 8.92
CA ILE A 46 14.51 -3.33 9.12
C ILE A 46 15.93 -3.61 9.62
N PHE A 47 16.95 -3.05 8.94
CA PHE A 47 18.34 -3.18 9.34
C PHE A 47 18.58 -2.63 10.76
N GLU A 48 18.08 -1.42 11.04
CA GLU A 48 18.20 -0.75 12.32
C GLU A 48 17.64 -1.60 13.46
N ALA A 49 16.43 -2.13 13.30
CA ALA A 49 15.81 -2.99 14.30
C ALA A 49 16.59 -4.29 14.53
N GLY A 50 17.08 -4.93 13.46
CA GLY A 50 17.89 -6.13 13.53
C GLY A 50 19.22 -5.91 14.23
N PHE A 51 19.93 -4.85 13.84
CA PHE A 51 21.24 -4.51 14.37
C PHE A 51 21.16 -4.07 15.84
N ARG A 52 20.15 -3.25 16.19
CA ARG A 52 19.86 -2.87 17.57
C ARG A 52 19.67 -4.09 18.46
N GLU A 53 18.86 -5.06 18.01
CA GLU A 53 18.59 -6.28 18.76
C GLU A 53 19.83 -7.18 18.86
N TYR A 54 20.59 -7.31 17.77
CA TYR A 54 21.85 -8.03 17.77
C TYR A 54 22.85 -7.48 18.80
N THR A 55 23.09 -6.16 18.80
CA THR A 55 23.99 -5.50 19.76
C THR A 55 23.49 -5.71 21.20
N ARG A 56 22.18 -5.52 21.44
CA ARG A 56 21.56 -5.70 22.75
C ARG A 56 21.72 -7.13 23.30
N LEU A 57 21.64 -8.15 22.44
CA LEU A 57 21.81 -9.55 22.85
C LEU A 57 23.28 -9.95 22.97
N ARG A 58 24.16 -9.37 22.14
CA ARG A 58 25.62 -9.58 22.22
C ARG A 58 26.20 -9.10 23.56
N ASP A 59 25.71 -7.98 24.06
CA ASP A 59 26.15 -7.43 25.35
C ASP A 59 25.72 -8.31 26.53
N LYS A 60 24.70 -9.14 26.35
CA LYS A 60 24.30 -10.17 27.31
C LYS A 60 25.19 -11.41 27.12
N ARG A 61 26.35 -11.39 27.78
CA ARG A 61 27.42 -12.44 27.80
C ARG A 61 27.00 -13.91 28.06
N ARG A 62 25.70 -14.21 28.20
CA ARG A 62 25.13 -15.55 28.44
C ARG A 62 24.41 -16.17 27.23
N LEU A 63 24.25 -15.44 26.12
CA LEU A 63 23.55 -15.94 24.94
C LEU A 63 24.53 -16.44 23.88
N ASP A 64 24.28 -17.65 23.38
CA ASP A 64 25.01 -18.22 22.24
C ASP A 64 24.78 -17.38 20.97
N GLY A 65 25.74 -17.38 20.06
CA GLY A 65 25.70 -16.59 18.81
C GLY A 65 24.46 -16.89 17.97
N ARG A 66 23.97 -18.14 18.01
CA ARG A 66 22.69 -18.53 17.40
C ARG A 66 21.50 -17.76 17.97
N ALA A 67 21.38 -17.70 19.29
CA ALA A 67 20.28 -16.99 19.96
C ALA A 67 20.31 -15.48 19.68
N GLN A 68 21.51 -14.91 19.52
CA GLN A 68 21.69 -13.50 19.13
C GLN A 68 21.18 -13.25 17.69
N LEU A 69 21.54 -14.12 16.75
CA LEU A 69 21.10 -14.04 15.36
C LEU A 69 19.58 -14.25 15.22
N GLU A 70 19.02 -15.22 15.94
CA GLU A 70 17.56 -15.45 15.96
C GLU A 70 16.81 -14.25 16.53
N GLY A 71 17.34 -13.61 17.58
CA GLY A 71 16.79 -12.36 18.10
C GLY A 71 16.76 -11.26 17.05
N ALA A 72 17.90 -11.02 16.40
CA ALA A 72 18.01 -10.04 15.32
C ALA A 72 17.04 -10.33 14.16
N GLN A 73 16.95 -11.59 13.71
CA GLN A 73 16.04 -12.02 12.65
C GLN A 73 14.57 -11.80 13.02
N ARG A 74 14.19 -12.06 14.28
CA ARG A 74 12.83 -11.78 14.76
C ARG A 74 12.54 -10.29 14.74
N ALA A 75 13.45 -9.45 15.22
CA ALA A 75 13.28 -7.99 15.19
C ALA A 75 13.16 -7.45 13.75
N MET A 76 13.98 -7.97 12.83
CA MET A 76 13.87 -7.66 11.39
C MET A 76 12.52 -8.08 10.84
N ARG A 77 12.04 -9.30 11.13
CA ARG A 77 10.76 -9.82 10.62
C ARG A 77 9.58 -9.01 11.12
N THR A 78 9.56 -8.64 12.39
CA THR A 78 8.49 -7.80 12.95
C THR A 78 8.46 -6.43 12.29
N THR A 79 9.63 -5.82 12.06
CA THR A 79 9.72 -4.51 11.41
C THR A 79 9.34 -4.60 9.93
N TYR A 80 9.77 -5.66 9.24
CA TYR A 80 9.37 -5.94 7.86
C TYR A 80 7.85 -5.97 7.70
N THR A 81 7.14 -6.72 8.56
CA THR A 81 5.67 -6.77 8.50
C THR A 81 5.07 -5.37 8.68
N ARG A 82 5.55 -4.58 9.65
CA ARG A 82 5.06 -3.21 9.85
C ARG A 82 5.28 -2.31 8.63
N GLU A 83 6.47 -2.37 8.02
CA GLU A 83 6.78 -1.56 6.84
C GLU A 83 5.94 -1.99 5.62
N VAL A 84 5.68 -3.29 5.44
CA VAL A 84 4.78 -3.79 4.40
C VAL A 84 3.35 -3.33 4.64
N ASP A 85 2.81 -3.53 5.84
CA ASP A 85 1.45 -3.08 6.21
C ASP A 85 1.29 -1.58 5.92
N GLN A 86 2.30 -0.79 6.29
CA GLN A 86 2.36 0.66 6.09
C GLN A 86 2.26 1.05 4.59
N LEU A 87 2.93 0.30 3.71
CA LEU A 87 2.88 0.47 2.25
C LEU A 87 1.53 0.04 1.67
N GLU A 88 0.97 -1.05 2.18
CA GLU A 88 -0.28 -1.66 1.71
C GLU A 88 -1.54 -0.91 2.14
N ARG A 89 -1.48 -0.04 3.17
CA ARG A 89 -2.64 0.75 3.63
C ARG A 89 -3.44 1.36 2.47
N ASN A 90 -4.76 1.23 2.49
CA ASN A 90 -5.68 1.73 1.47
C ASN A 90 -5.59 1.04 0.09
N LEU A 91 -4.71 0.04 -0.13
CA LEU A 91 -4.79 -0.79 -1.33
C LEU A 91 -6.05 -1.65 -1.34
N GLU A 92 -6.44 -2.17 -0.18
CA GLU A 92 -7.69 -2.91 -0.01
C GLU A 92 -8.91 -2.05 -0.36
N LEU A 93 -8.94 -0.79 0.08
CA LEU A 93 -10.00 0.15 -0.28
C LEU A 93 -10.04 0.39 -1.81
N LEU A 94 -8.88 0.55 -2.45
CA LEU A 94 -8.81 0.70 -3.91
C LEU A 94 -9.31 -0.56 -4.63
N ALA A 95 -8.97 -1.74 -4.13
CA ALA A 95 -9.46 -3.02 -4.66
C ALA A 95 -10.99 -3.14 -4.49
N ASN A 96 -11.52 -2.78 -3.33
CA ASN A 96 -12.95 -2.80 -3.05
C ASN A 96 -13.73 -1.81 -3.93
N ILE A 97 -13.22 -0.59 -4.10
CA ILE A 97 -13.84 0.40 -5.00
C ILE A 97 -13.79 -0.11 -6.44
N GLY A 98 -12.64 -0.64 -6.89
CA GLY A 98 -12.51 -1.18 -8.25
C GLY A 98 -13.46 -2.35 -8.52
N SER A 99 -13.69 -3.20 -7.52
CA SER A 99 -14.59 -4.35 -7.62
C SER A 99 -16.08 -3.97 -7.56
N THR A 100 -16.43 -2.94 -6.77
CA THR A 100 -17.83 -2.52 -6.59
C THR A 100 -18.28 -1.46 -7.59
N ALA A 101 -17.36 -0.69 -8.18
CA ALA A 101 -17.68 0.36 -9.16
C ALA A 101 -18.53 -0.10 -10.36
N PRO A 102 -18.32 -1.29 -10.96
CA PRO A 102 -19.16 -1.77 -12.05
C PRO A 102 -20.63 -1.97 -11.64
N TYR A 103 -20.88 -2.44 -10.42
CA TYR A 103 -22.24 -2.62 -9.91
C TYR A 103 -22.92 -1.28 -9.69
N VAL A 104 -22.19 -0.27 -9.18
CA VAL A 104 -22.71 1.10 -9.04
C VAL A 104 -23.07 1.67 -10.42
N GLY A 105 -22.23 1.46 -11.43
CA GLY A 105 -22.51 1.85 -12.81
C GLY A 105 -23.76 1.17 -13.35
N LEU A 106 -23.88 -0.15 -13.20
CA LEU A 106 -25.05 -0.92 -13.63
C LEU A 106 -26.34 -0.44 -12.95
N VAL A 107 -26.30 -0.13 -11.65
CA VAL A 107 -27.47 0.44 -10.95
C VAL A 107 -27.87 1.78 -11.57
N GLY A 108 -26.91 2.64 -11.90
CA GLY A 108 -27.16 3.90 -12.60
C GLY A 108 -27.81 3.70 -13.97
N THR A 109 -27.31 2.73 -14.76
CA THR A 109 -27.84 2.44 -16.09
C THR A 109 -29.28 1.93 -16.02
N VAL A 110 -29.55 1.00 -15.10
CA VAL A 110 -30.89 0.46 -14.85
C VAL A 110 -31.85 1.55 -14.36
N PHE A 111 -31.40 2.41 -13.45
CA PHE A 111 -32.22 3.50 -12.94
C PHE A 111 -32.59 4.51 -14.04
N GLY A 112 -31.63 4.93 -14.87
CA GLY A 112 -31.88 5.83 -15.99
C GLY A 112 -32.89 5.26 -16.99
N ILE A 113 -32.76 3.97 -17.32
CA ILE A 113 -33.73 3.27 -18.17
C ILE A 113 -35.12 3.25 -17.53
N LEU A 114 -35.23 2.93 -16.23
CA LEU A 114 -36.51 2.88 -15.52
C LEU A 114 -37.24 4.23 -15.51
N VAL A 115 -36.52 5.33 -15.25
CA VAL A 115 -37.09 6.68 -15.29
C VAL A 115 -37.59 7.01 -16.69
N THR A 116 -36.78 6.72 -17.72
CA THR A 116 -37.15 6.98 -19.12
C THR A 116 -38.41 6.20 -19.54
N MET A 117 -38.53 4.93 -19.12
CA MET A 117 -39.72 4.13 -19.40
C MET A 117 -40.94 4.62 -18.63
N HIS A 118 -40.77 5.07 -17.38
CA HIS A 118 -41.84 5.62 -16.57
C HIS A 118 -42.44 6.90 -17.19
N ASP A 119 -41.58 7.83 -17.62
CA ASP A 119 -41.99 9.08 -18.27
C ASP A 119 -42.68 8.85 -19.62
N MET A 120 -42.23 7.84 -20.39
CA MET A 120 -42.87 7.45 -21.64
C MET A 120 -44.30 6.92 -21.40
N ILE A 121 -44.50 6.08 -20.37
CA ILE A 121 -45.82 5.51 -20.06
C ILE A 121 -46.77 6.59 -19.52
N SER A 122 -46.28 7.52 -18.70
CA SER A 122 -47.10 8.56 -18.08
C SER A 122 -47.51 9.69 -19.03
N SER A 123 -46.68 9.98 -20.05
CA SER A 123 -46.96 11.02 -21.06
C SER A 123 -47.90 10.56 -22.19
N GLY A 124 -48.25 9.27 -22.26
CA GLY A 124 -49.16 8.73 -23.28
C GLY A 124 -48.60 8.75 -24.71
N ALA A 125 -47.32 9.03 -24.90
CA ALA A 125 -46.67 9.06 -26.20
C ALA A 125 -46.60 7.64 -26.80
N GLN A 126 -46.97 7.48 -28.08
CA GLN A 126 -46.75 6.23 -28.81
C GLN A 126 -45.27 5.82 -28.71
N ALA A 127 -45.02 4.59 -28.28
CA ALA A 127 -43.69 4.00 -28.09
C ALA A 127 -42.85 4.04 -29.39
N GLY A 128 -42.16 5.16 -29.62
CA GLY A 128 -41.26 5.38 -30.73
C GLY A 128 -39.83 5.54 -30.23
N ILE A 129 -38.87 4.85 -30.86
CA ILE A 129 -37.44 4.81 -30.47
C ILE A 129 -36.85 6.22 -30.28
N ALA A 130 -37.35 7.23 -31.02
CA ALA A 130 -36.91 8.62 -30.91
C ALA A 130 -37.20 9.27 -29.53
N ALA A 131 -38.24 8.83 -28.80
CA ALA A 131 -38.59 9.37 -27.49
C ALA A 131 -37.71 8.80 -26.34
N VAL A 132 -37.07 7.65 -26.56
CA VAL A 132 -36.30 6.92 -25.53
C VAL A 132 -34.78 7.10 -25.72
N ALA A 133 -34.35 7.52 -26.91
CA ALA A 133 -32.94 7.69 -27.27
C ALA A 133 -32.14 8.62 -26.34
N PRO A 134 -32.67 9.78 -25.87
CA PRO A 134 -31.91 10.66 -24.98
C PRO A 134 -31.60 10.03 -23.62
N GLY A 135 -32.56 9.36 -22.98
CA GLY A 135 -32.39 8.76 -21.65
C GLY A 135 -31.53 7.49 -21.63
N ILE A 136 -31.50 6.74 -22.73
CA ILE A 136 -30.58 5.59 -22.89
C ILE A 136 -29.15 6.06 -23.14
N SER A 137 -28.95 7.17 -23.88
CA SER A 137 -27.62 7.74 -24.12
C SER A 137 -26.98 8.38 -22.89
N GLU A 138 -27.76 8.82 -21.89
CA GLU A 138 -27.22 9.26 -20.59
C GLU A 138 -26.97 8.09 -19.61
N ALA A 139 -27.62 6.95 -19.83
CA ALA A 139 -27.51 5.76 -19.01
C ALA A 139 -26.33 4.84 -19.39
N LEU A 140 -25.68 5.05 -20.54
CA LEU A 140 -24.61 4.20 -21.11
C LEU A 140 -23.31 4.98 -21.28
#